data_AF-A0A6I7LT93-F1
#
_entry.id   AF-A0A6I7LT93-F1
#
_cell.length_a   1.000
_cell.length_b   1.000
_cell.length_c   1.000
_cell.angle_alpha   90.00
_cell.angle_beta   90.00
_cell.angle_gamma   90.00
#
_symmetry.space_group_name_H-M   'P 1'
#
loop_
_entity.id
_entity.type
_entity.pdbx_description
1 polymer ?
#
loop_
_entity_poly.entity_id
_entity_poly.type
_entity_poly.pdbx_seq_one_letter_code
_entity_poly.pdbx_strand_id
1 'polypeptide(L)'
;MKILKILLFIIILLLLPFSLRVWSGDFGQGTSLYTDIKAHKVGDILTVLVYEVSDASSQTQTKAEKTGSFSTDGGPGAGKLDFIPFFSVSHENKNSYDGKGQNTRNQSLRGKITVTVVGVKENGDLIIKGSRTVGISKDKETMTLTGVVRPRDVTGANTIDSYLIADADITYTGKGSTNSASRPGFIMRFLNWLF
;
A
#
# COMPACT_ATOMS: atom_id res chain seq x y z
N MET A 1 -58.48 53.47 -6.72
CA MET A 1 -58.17 52.63 -5.53
C MET A 1 -58.58 51.17 -5.64
N LYS A 2 -59.65 50.79 -6.36
CA LYS A 2 -60.12 49.38 -6.43
C LYS A 2 -59.20 48.46 -7.26
N ILE A 3 -58.69 48.93 -8.41
CA ILE A 3 -57.78 48.16 -9.29
C ILE A 3 -56.42 47.88 -8.64
N LEU A 4 -55.86 48.83 -7.88
CA LEU A 4 -54.59 48.63 -7.18
C LEU A 4 -54.68 47.53 -6.12
N LYS A 5 -55.82 47.42 -5.43
CA LYS A 5 -56.07 46.36 -4.44
C LYS A 5 -56.19 44.97 -5.09
N ILE A 6 -56.79 44.89 -6.28
CA ILE A 6 -56.91 43.63 -7.04
C ILE A 6 -55.55 43.16 -7.55
N LEU A 7 -54.71 44.07 -8.06
CA LEU A 7 -53.36 43.74 -8.52
C LEU A 7 -52.46 43.24 -7.38
N LEU A 8 -52.56 43.87 -6.20
CA LEU A 8 -51.80 43.47 -5.01
C LEU A 8 -52.23 42.10 -4.49
N PHE A 9 -53.52 41.77 -4.59
CA PHE A 9 -54.05 40.46 -4.20
C PHE A 9 -53.59 39.34 -5.14
N ILE A 10 -53.51 39.60 -6.45
CA ILE A 10 -53.00 38.64 -7.45
C ILE A 10 -51.50 38.36 -7.25
N ILE A 11 -50.70 39.38 -6.92
CA ILE A 11 -49.27 39.20 -6.61
C ILE A 11 -49.07 38.32 -5.37
N ILE A 12 -49.87 38.52 -4.31
CA ILE A 12 -49.83 37.67 -3.12
C ILE A 12 -50.24 36.23 -3.44
N LEU A 13 -51.26 36.04 -4.28
CA LEU A 13 -51.72 34.71 -4.70
C LEU A 13 -50.68 33.96 -5.53
N LEU A 14 -49.89 34.69 -6.33
CA LEU A 14 -48.84 34.11 -7.19
C LEU A 14 -47.55 33.78 -6.41
N LEU A 15 -47.31 34.44 -5.27
CA LEU A 15 -46.15 34.19 -4.40
C LEU A 15 -46.40 33.12 -3.32
N LEU A 16 -47.65 32.81 -3.00
CA LEU A 16 -48.04 31.76 -2.05
C LEU A 16 -47.49 30.34 -2.38
N PRO A 17 -47.46 29.86 -3.63
CA PRO A 17 -46.83 28.56 -3.94
C PRO A 17 -45.30 28.60 -3.89
N PHE A 18 -44.67 29.79 -3.88
CA PHE A 18 -43.21 29.93 -3.81
C PHE A 18 -42.68 29.74 -2.38
N SER A 19 -43.42 30.18 -1.35
CA SER A 19 -43.04 29.96 0.05
C SER A 19 -43.16 28.50 0.49
N LEU A 20 -44.11 27.75 -0.05
CA LEU A 20 -44.26 26.31 0.20
C LEU A 20 -43.09 25.48 -0.37
N ARG A 21 -42.45 25.95 -1.46
CA ARG A 21 -41.28 25.27 -2.05
C ARG A 21 -39.97 25.57 -1.33
N VAL A 22 -39.91 26.63 -0.53
CA VAL A 22 -38.73 26.98 0.30
C VAL A 22 -38.78 26.26 1.66
N TRP A 23 -39.95 25.75 2.04
CA TRP A 23 -40.17 25.02 3.29
C TRP A 23 -40.33 23.51 3.08
N SER A 24 -39.57 22.93 2.15
CA SER A 24 -39.24 21.51 2.18
C SER A 24 -37.80 21.33 2.67
N GLY A 25 -37.46 22.03 3.75
CA GLY A 25 -36.25 21.76 4.52
C GLY A 25 -36.48 20.49 5.32
N ASP A 26 -36.02 19.36 4.78
CA ASP A 26 -35.69 18.09 5.44
C ASP A 26 -36.30 17.91 6.86
N PHE A 27 -37.63 17.81 6.94
CA PHE A 27 -38.31 17.47 8.19
C PHE A 27 -38.03 16.01 8.50
N GLY A 28 -36.93 15.77 9.21
CA GLY A 28 -36.65 14.54 9.92
C GLY A 28 -36.64 13.32 9.01
N GLN A 29 -35.52 13.09 8.32
CA GLN A 29 -35.15 11.71 8.02
C GLN A 29 -35.09 10.96 9.35
N GLY A 30 -36.11 10.15 9.61
CA GLY A 30 -36.35 9.49 10.89
C GLY A 30 -35.15 8.68 11.32
N THR A 31 -34.37 9.23 12.25
CA THR A 31 -33.53 8.44 13.12
C THR A 31 -34.48 7.61 13.96
N SER A 32 -34.68 6.35 13.54
CA SER A 32 -35.44 5.37 14.31
C SER A 32 -34.90 5.38 15.74
N LEU A 33 -35.80 5.46 16.73
CA LEU A 33 -35.46 5.45 18.16
C LEU A 33 -34.72 4.17 18.59
N TYR A 34 -34.65 3.18 17.70
CA TYR A 34 -34.00 1.88 17.89
C TYR A 34 -32.82 1.64 16.94
N THR A 35 -32.50 2.60 16.05
CA THR A 35 -31.36 2.50 15.14
C THR A 35 -30.12 3.09 15.80
N ASP A 36 -29.03 2.33 15.76
CA ASP A 36 -27.71 2.80 16.13
C ASP A 36 -27.27 3.96 15.21
N ILE A 37 -26.80 5.06 15.81
CA ILE A 37 -26.40 6.29 15.12
C ILE A 37 -25.01 6.13 14.49
N LYS A 38 -24.96 5.36 13.40
CA LYS A 38 -23.74 5.10 12.64
C LYS A 38 -23.67 5.88 11.33
N ALA A 39 -22.47 6.01 10.81
CA ALA A 39 -22.21 6.62 9.52
C ALA A 39 -23.01 5.90 8.41
N HIS A 40 -23.72 6.69 7.61
CA HIS A 40 -24.63 6.23 6.56
C HIS A 40 -24.78 7.24 5.41
N LYS A 41 -24.35 8.50 5.60
CA LYS A 41 -24.49 9.59 4.63
C LYS A 41 -23.13 10.14 4.24
N VAL A 42 -23.09 10.79 3.07
CA VAL A 42 -21.93 11.56 2.61
C VAL A 42 -21.66 12.68 3.61
N GLY A 43 -20.40 12.82 4.01
CA GLY A 43 -19.95 13.75 5.04
C GLY A 43 -19.82 13.14 6.44
N ASP A 44 -20.35 11.93 6.67
CA ASP A 44 -20.16 11.24 7.94
C ASP A 44 -18.69 10.86 8.13
N ILE A 45 -18.23 10.88 9.38
CA ILE A 45 -16.86 10.53 9.76
C ILE A 45 -16.81 9.14 10.38
N LEU A 46 -15.73 8.42 10.07
CA LEU A 46 -15.46 7.08 10.54
C LEU A 46 -14.03 7.01 11.06
N THR A 47 -13.80 6.22 12.10
CA THR A 47 -12.45 5.91 12.58
C THR A 47 -12.07 4.51 12.14
N VAL A 48 -11.08 4.42 11.26
CA VAL A 48 -10.51 3.13 10.85
C VAL A 48 -9.38 2.76 11.79
N LEU A 49 -9.45 1.55 12.32
CA LEU A 49 -8.39 0.91 13.09
C LEU A 49 -7.54 0.09 12.13
N VAL A 50 -6.32 0.56 11.87
CA VAL A 50 -5.38 -0.05 10.94
C VAL A 50 -4.54 -1.08 11.69
N TYR A 51 -4.64 -2.34 11.28
CA TYR A 51 -3.87 -3.46 11.81
C TYR A 51 -3.30 -4.28 10.64
N GLU A 52 -2.20 -3.81 10.05
CA GLU A 52 -1.56 -4.50 8.93
C GLU A 52 -0.27 -5.20 9.38
N VAL A 53 -0.17 -6.49 9.07
CA VAL A 53 1.04 -7.29 9.25
C VAL A 53 1.45 -7.80 7.88
N SER A 54 2.62 -7.39 7.42
CA SER A 54 3.20 -7.85 6.15
C SER A 54 4.43 -8.68 6.46
N ASP A 55 4.29 -10.01 6.29
CA ASP A 55 5.38 -10.96 6.39
C ASP A 55 5.80 -11.39 4.98
N ALA A 56 6.85 -10.76 4.45
CA ALA A 56 7.43 -11.13 3.16
C ALA A 56 8.72 -11.92 3.40
N SER A 57 8.69 -13.24 3.17
CA SER A 57 9.90 -14.06 3.14
C SER A 57 10.30 -14.32 1.69
N SER A 58 11.55 -13.97 1.34
CA SER A 58 12.14 -14.28 0.03
C SER A 58 13.39 -15.12 0.27
N GLN A 59 13.34 -16.38 -0.17
CA GLN A 59 14.46 -17.31 -0.10
C GLN A 59 15.06 -17.44 -1.51
N THR A 60 16.27 -16.92 -1.69
CA THR A 60 17.04 -17.05 -2.93
C THR A 60 18.17 -18.04 -2.69
N GLN A 61 18.13 -19.18 -3.40
CA GLN A 61 19.20 -20.18 -3.38
C GLN A 61 19.91 -20.15 -4.73
N THR A 62 21.18 -19.77 -4.73
CA THR A 62 22.01 -19.72 -5.93
C THR A 62 23.13 -20.74 -5.79
N LYS A 63 23.01 -21.88 -6.46
CA LYS A 63 24.08 -22.87 -6.58
C LYS A 63 24.77 -22.67 -7.93
N ALA A 64 26.06 -22.37 -7.90
CA ALA A 64 26.90 -22.33 -9.08
C ALA A 64 28.04 -23.34 -8.91
N GLU A 65 27.98 -24.43 -9.68
CA GLU A 65 29.02 -25.46 -9.74
C GLU A 65 29.75 -25.30 -11.08
N LYS A 66 31.02 -24.90 -11.04
CA LYS A 66 31.87 -24.82 -12.24
C LYS A 66 32.96 -25.89 -12.14
N THR A 67 32.73 -27.02 -12.80
CA THR A 67 33.74 -28.08 -13.00
C THR A 67 34.44 -27.84 -14.34
N GLY A 68 35.68 -27.38 -14.30
CA GLY A 68 36.54 -27.28 -15.48
C GLY A 68 37.71 -28.26 -15.36
N SER A 69 37.67 -29.36 -16.11
CA SER A 69 38.81 -30.26 -16.28
C SER A 69 39.57 -29.85 -17.55
N PHE A 70 40.75 -29.25 -17.39
CA PHE A 70 41.67 -29.04 -18.50
C PHE A 70 42.78 -30.08 -18.42
N SER A 71 42.61 -31.19 -19.13
CA SER A 71 43.67 -32.19 -19.36
C SER A 71 44.44 -31.80 -20.61
N THR A 72 45.64 -31.24 -20.45
CA THR A 72 46.61 -31.14 -21.56
C THR A 72 47.44 -32.42 -21.53
N ASP A 73 47.10 -33.35 -22.41
CA ASP A 73 47.85 -34.60 -22.56
C ASP A 73 49.08 -34.29 -23.42
N GLY A 74 50.21 -34.06 -22.75
CA GLY A 74 51.50 -33.82 -23.40
C GLY A 74 52.07 -35.12 -23.97
N GLY A 75 51.55 -35.54 -25.12
CA GLY A 75 52.13 -36.63 -25.91
C GLY A 75 53.46 -36.23 -26.57
N PRO A 76 54.40 -37.16 -26.80
CA PRO A 76 55.75 -36.83 -27.24
C PRO A 76 55.78 -36.46 -28.72
N GLY A 77 56.37 -35.31 -29.04
CA GLY A 77 56.94 -35.02 -30.36
C GLY A 77 56.24 -33.93 -31.17
N ALA A 78 56.69 -32.69 -31.00
CA ALA A 78 56.98 -31.73 -32.08
C ALA A 78 57.33 -30.35 -31.49
N GLY A 79 58.62 -30.02 -31.37
CA GLY A 79 59.06 -28.64 -31.16
C GLY A 79 60.24 -28.47 -30.21
N LYS A 80 61.14 -27.54 -30.56
CA LYS A 80 62.46 -27.24 -29.97
C LYS A 80 62.44 -26.81 -28.49
N LEU A 81 62.00 -27.66 -27.57
CA LEU A 81 62.02 -27.41 -26.12
C LEU A 81 62.44 -28.65 -25.32
N ASP A 82 63.51 -29.32 -25.76
CA ASP A 82 64.10 -30.53 -25.16
C ASP A 82 64.87 -30.27 -23.84
N PHE A 83 64.57 -29.17 -23.13
CA PHE A 83 65.32 -28.77 -21.92
C PHE A 83 64.43 -28.45 -20.70
N ILE A 84 63.13 -28.67 -20.76
CA ILE A 84 62.25 -28.43 -19.60
C ILE A 84 61.87 -29.77 -18.98
N PRO A 85 62.28 -30.08 -17.72
CA PRO A 85 61.92 -31.33 -17.07
C PRO A 85 60.40 -31.37 -16.87
N PHE A 86 59.83 -32.57 -17.05
CA PHE A 86 58.40 -32.86 -16.90
C PHE A 86 57.83 -32.24 -15.62
N PHE A 87 57.04 -31.17 -15.77
CA PHE A 87 56.21 -30.62 -14.72
C PHE A 87 54.75 -30.91 -15.08
N SER A 88 54.28 -32.10 -14.73
CA SER A 88 52.86 -32.44 -14.82
C SER A 88 52.11 -31.74 -13.68
N VAL A 89 51.64 -30.52 -13.89
CA VAL A 89 50.74 -29.84 -12.97
C VAL A 89 49.32 -30.28 -13.28
N SER A 90 48.83 -31.26 -12.51
CA SER A 90 47.40 -31.56 -12.48
C SER A 90 46.73 -30.57 -11.53
N HIS A 91 46.19 -29.47 -12.06
CA HIS A 91 45.36 -28.54 -11.28
C HIS A 91 43.87 -28.87 -11.49
N GLU A 92 43.27 -29.55 -10.51
CA GLU A 92 41.83 -29.74 -10.45
C GLU A 92 41.20 -28.55 -9.69
N ASN A 93 40.67 -27.57 -10.42
CA ASN A 93 39.95 -26.44 -9.83
C ASN A 93 38.46 -26.78 -9.69
N LYS A 94 38.04 -27.15 -8.47
CA LYS A 94 36.63 -27.31 -8.09
C LYS A 94 36.15 -26.05 -7.36
N ASN A 95 35.58 -25.10 -8.11
CA ASN A 95 34.92 -23.93 -7.53
C ASN A 95 33.42 -24.25 -7.34
N SER A 96 33.03 -24.50 -6.09
CA SER A 96 31.63 -24.68 -5.68
C SER A 96 31.17 -23.45 -4.91
N TYR A 97 30.18 -22.73 -5.43
CA TYR A 97 29.56 -21.59 -4.77
C TYR A 97 28.13 -21.95 -4.34
N ASP A 98 27.91 -22.09 -3.04
CA ASP A 98 26.58 -22.23 -2.43
C ASP A 98 26.19 -20.91 -1.75
N GLY A 99 25.47 -20.05 -2.49
CA GLY A 99 24.94 -18.80 -1.98
C GLY A 99 23.51 -18.98 -1.49
N LYS A 100 23.30 -19.02 -0.16
CA LYS A 100 21.97 -18.98 0.46
C LYS A 100 21.68 -17.55 0.93
N GLY A 101 20.72 -16.89 0.29
CA GLY A 101 20.21 -15.58 0.70
C GLY A 101 18.78 -15.71 1.21
N GLN A 102 18.58 -15.62 2.52
CA GLN A 102 17.25 -15.51 3.13
C GLN A 102 17.01 -14.05 3.48
N ASN A 103 16.02 -13.42 2.82
CA ASN A 103 15.58 -12.07 3.15
C ASN A 103 14.18 -12.16 3.75
N THR A 104 14.09 -12.03 5.08
CA THR A 104 12.81 -11.96 5.80
C THR A 104 12.51 -10.50 6.11
N ARG A 105 11.39 -9.98 5.60
CA ARG A 105 10.92 -8.62 5.87
C ARG A 105 9.60 -8.70 6.62
N ASN A 106 9.66 -8.49 7.93
CA ASN A 106 8.49 -8.33 8.80
C ASN A 106 8.21 -6.84 8.96
N GLN A 107 7.03 -6.39 8.53
CA GLN A 107 6.58 -5.02 8.73
C GLN A 107 5.20 -5.03 9.39
N SER A 108 5.10 -4.41 10.57
CA SER A 108 3.82 -4.21 11.27
C SER A 108 3.42 -2.73 11.24
N LEU A 109 2.23 -2.43 10.78
CA LEU A 109 1.63 -1.10 10.82
C LEU A 109 0.39 -1.15 11.72
N ARG A 110 0.43 -0.39 12.82
CA ARG A 110 -0.71 -0.22 13.75
C ARG A 110 -1.03 1.25 13.88
N GLY A 111 -2.28 1.63 13.65
CA GLY A 111 -2.67 3.02 13.69
C GLY A 111 -4.17 3.25 13.74
N LYS A 112 -4.56 4.50 13.96
CA LYS A 112 -5.95 4.94 13.81
C LYS A 112 -5.98 6.09 12.81
N ILE A 113 -6.87 6.02 11.83
CA ILE A 113 -7.09 7.08 10.85
C ILE A 113 -8.56 7.46 10.81
N THR A 114 -8.83 8.75 10.84
CA THR A 114 -10.18 9.28 10.63
C THR A 114 -10.38 9.47 9.13
N VAL A 115 -11.49 8.95 8.63
CA VAL A 115 -11.90 9.04 7.23
C VAL A 115 -13.28 9.67 7.15
N THR A 116 -13.61 10.18 5.97
CA THR A 116 -14.91 10.77 5.68
C THR A 116 -15.57 9.97 4.56
N VAL A 117 -16.89 9.81 4.64
CA VAL A 117 -17.69 9.24 3.57
C VAL A 117 -17.79 10.26 2.44
N VAL A 118 -17.21 9.95 1.29
CA VAL A 118 -17.23 10.81 0.09
C VAL A 118 -18.34 10.45 -0.88
N GLY A 119 -18.93 9.27 -0.73
CA GLY A 119 -20.01 8.79 -1.60
C GLY A 119 -20.71 7.59 -1.01
N VAL A 120 -21.90 7.29 -1.54
CA VAL A 120 -22.67 6.08 -1.21
C VAL A 120 -22.98 5.37 -2.53
N LYS A 121 -22.65 4.08 -2.62
CA LYS A 121 -22.96 3.22 -3.76
C LYS A 121 -24.46 2.91 -3.79
N GLU A 122 -24.95 2.46 -4.94
CA GLU A 122 -26.37 2.10 -5.12
C GLU A 122 -26.88 1.02 -4.15
N ASN A 123 -25.98 0.14 -3.69
CA ASN A 123 -26.26 -0.89 -2.71
C ASN A 123 -26.23 -0.41 -1.25
N GLY A 124 -25.94 0.87 -1.00
CA GLY A 124 -25.82 1.47 0.33
C GLY A 124 -24.42 1.38 0.95
N ASP A 125 -23.42 0.85 0.24
CA ASP A 125 -22.04 0.85 0.73
C ASP A 125 -21.42 2.24 0.67
N LEU A 126 -20.59 2.56 1.67
CA LEU A 126 -19.97 3.87 1.86
C LEU A 126 -18.60 3.89 1.20
N ILE A 127 -18.36 4.85 0.31
CA ILE A 127 -17.04 5.13 -0.22
C ILE A 127 -16.35 6.07 0.77
N ILE A 128 -15.23 5.65 1.33
CA ILE A 128 -14.49 6.38 2.35
C ILE A 128 -13.15 6.88 1.83
N LYS A 129 -12.75 8.05 2.31
CA LYS A 129 -11.44 8.62 2.04
C LYS A 129 -10.98 9.44 3.24
N GLY A 130 -9.72 9.28 3.61
CA GLY A 130 -9.10 10.12 4.63
C GLY A 130 -7.59 10.16 4.48
N SER A 131 -6.99 11.22 5.03
CA SER A 131 -5.54 11.36 5.12
C SER A 131 -5.18 11.93 6.48
N ARG A 132 -4.21 11.32 7.14
CA ARG A 132 -3.65 11.78 8.40
C ARG A 132 -2.17 12.07 8.19
N THR A 133 -1.79 13.34 8.33
CA THR A 133 -0.39 13.75 8.35
C THR A 133 0.05 13.98 9.80
N VAL A 134 1.10 13.29 10.22
CA VAL A 134 1.77 13.48 11.51
C VAL A 134 3.18 14.00 11.21
N GLY A 135 3.61 15.05 11.91
CA GLY A 135 4.94 15.60 11.71
C GLY A 135 5.64 15.85 13.03
N ILE A 136 6.87 15.36 13.18
CA ILE A 136 7.77 15.72 14.27
C ILE A 136 8.90 16.54 13.65
N SER A 137 8.81 17.86 13.82
CA SER A 137 9.76 18.86 13.29
C SER A 137 10.01 18.79 11.77
N LYS A 138 11.02 18.02 11.32
CA LYS A 138 11.49 17.97 9.92
C LYS A 138 10.96 16.78 9.12
N ASP A 139 10.42 15.78 9.81
CA ASP A 139 9.89 14.59 9.19
C ASP A 139 8.36 14.67 9.22
N LYS A 140 7.77 14.62 8.02
CA LYS A 140 6.33 14.53 7.82
C LYS A 140 6.01 13.12 7.32
N GLU A 141 5.09 12.48 8.01
CA GLU A 141 4.56 11.17 7.68
C GLU A 141 3.08 11.35 7.32
N THR A 142 2.69 10.89 6.15
CA THR A 142 1.31 10.97 5.67
C THR A 142 0.79 9.56 5.44
N MET A 143 -0.29 9.23 6.15
CA MET A 143 -1.06 8.01 5.94
C MET A 143 -2.34 8.37 5.21
N THR A 144 -2.57 7.79 4.04
CA THR A 144 -3.80 7.96 3.26
C THR A 144 -4.55 6.64 3.21
N LEU A 145 -5.86 6.69 3.39
CA LEU A 145 -6.75 5.54 3.29
C LEU A 145 -7.91 5.84 2.36
N THR A 146 -8.17 4.94 1.42
CA THR A 146 -9.40 4.89 0.64
C THR A 146 -9.96 3.48 0.61
N GLY A 147 -11.26 3.35 0.43
CA GLY A 147 -11.90 2.05 0.28
C GLY A 147 -13.42 2.14 0.34
N VAL A 148 -14.06 0.98 0.44
CA VAL A 148 -15.51 0.84 0.49
C VAL A 148 -15.90 0.08 1.75
N VAL A 149 -16.84 0.64 2.50
CA VAL A 149 -17.28 0.14 3.81
C VAL A 149 -18.76 -0.15 3.77
N ARG A 150 -19.14 -1.31 4.29
CA ARG A 150 -20.56 -1.65 4.46
C ARG A 150 -21.04 -1.06 5.78
N PRO A 151 -22.15 -0.31 5.83
CA PRO A 151 -22.65 0.29 7.08
C PRO A 151 -22.89 -0.73 8.22
N ARG A 152 -23.06 -2.01 7.90
CA ARG A 152 -23.25 -3.09 8.89
C ARG A 152 -21.96 -3.48 9.64
N ASP A 153 -20.80 -3.24 9.04
CA ASP A 153 -19.49 -3.55 9.65
C ASP A 153 -18.99 -2.39 10.53
N VAL A 154 -19.65 -1.23 10.45
CA VAL A 154 -19.40 -0.07 11.31
C VAL A 154 -20.06 -0.31 12.67
N THR A 155 -19.26 -0.19 13.73
CA THR A 155 -19.74 -0.29 15.11
C THR A 155 -20.54 0.96 15.51
N GLY A 156 -21.31 0.91 16.59
CA GLY A 156 -22.02 2.07 17.14
C GLY A 156 -21.13 3.23 17.59
N ALA A 157 -19.82 2.99 17.71
CA ALA A 157 -18.82 4.03 17.98
C ALA A 157 -18.26 4.68 16.70
N ASN A 158 -18.86 4.40 15.52
CA ASN A 158 -18.35 4.83 14.22
C ASN A 158 -16.91 4.35 13.94
N THR A 159 -16.61 3.12 14.37
CA THR A 159 -15.30 2.49 14.13
C THR A 159 -15.41 1.28 13.22
N ILE A 160 -14.34 1.01 12.48
CA ILE A 160 -14.21 -0.19 11.65
C ILE A 160 -12.74 -0.63 11.59
N ASP A 161 -12.50 -1.93 11.52
CA ASP A 161 -11.15 -2.47 11.34
C ASP A 161 -10.74 -2.46 9.86
N SER A 162 -9.45 -2.25 9.57
CA SER A 162 -8.93 -2.13 8.19
C SER A 162 -9.20 -3.35 7.32
N TYR A 163 -9.20 -4.56 7.90
CA TYR A 163 -9.47 -5.82 7.18
C TYR A 163 -10.93 -6.00 6.74
N LEU A 164 -11.86 -5.20 7.26
CA LEU A 164 -13.28 -5.22 6.87
C LEU A 164 -13.58 -4.25 5.71
N ILE A 165 -12.59 -3.47 5.27
CA ILE A 165 -12.73 -2.48 4.21
C ILE A 165 -12.47 -3.16 2.86
N ALA A 166 -13.44 -3.09 1.95
CA ALA A 166 -13.27 -3.58 0.59
C ALA A 166 -12.41 -2.62 -0.24
N ASP A 167 -11.54 -3.18 -1.08
CA ASP A 167 -10.60 -2.44 -1.93
C ASP A 167 -9.82 -1.36 -1.16
N ALA A 168 -9.36 -1.72 0.04
CA ALA A 168 -8.62 -0.81 0.91
C ALA A 168 -7.24 -0.50 0.32
N ASP A 169 -7.02 0.78 -0.02
CA ASP A 169 -5.70 1.31 -0.35
C ASP A 169 -5.21 2.12 0.85
N ILE A 170 -4.15 1.61 1.48
CA ILE A 170 -3.51 2.21 2.64
C ILE A 170 -2.08 2.57 2.23
N THR A 171 -1.86 3.85 1.94
CA THR A 171 -0.56 4.36 1.55
C THR A 171 0.11 5.08 2.73
N TYR A 172 1.30 4.62 3.09
CA TYR A 172 2.16 5.28 4.08
C TYR A 172 3.35 5.95 3.40
N THR A 173 3.36 7.28 3.39
CA THR A 173 4.42 8.09 2.78
C THR A 173 5.15 8.88 3.85
N GLY A 174 6.39 8.50 4.15
CA GLY A 174 7.27 9.19 5.08
C GLY A 174 8.75 8.94 4.73
N LYS A 175 9.66 9.81 5.17
CA LYS A 175 11.11 9.65 5.00
C LYS A 175 11.65 8.60 5.99
N GLY A 176 11.19 7.37 5.90
CA GLY A 176 11.75 6.23 6.66
C GLY A 176 12.90 5.61 5.89
N SER A 177 14.08 5.51 6.51
CA SER A 177 15.33 4.99 5.94
C SER A 177 15.12 3.70 5.13
N THR A 178 15.20 3.80 3.82
CA THR A 178 15.19 2.65 2.92
C THR A 178 16.54 1.92 3.04
N ASN A 179 16.51 0.87 3.86
CA ASN A 179 17.18 -0.42 3.68
C ASN A 179 18.17 -0.47 2.50
N SER A 180 19.38 0.06 2.70
CA SER A 180 20.48 0.02 1.72
C SER A 180 21.52 -1.01 2.16
N ALA A 181 21.13 -2.28 2.29
CA ALA A 181 22.05 -3.33 2.68
C ALA A 181 21.70 -4.65 2.00
N SER A 182 22.06 -4.78 0.72
CA SER A 182 22.47 -6.06 0.10
C SER A 182 22.80 -5.83 -1.36
N ARG A 183 23.91 -5.16 -1.63
CA ARG A 183 24.68 -5.43 -2.84
C ARG A 183 26.01 -6.02 -2.39
N PRO A 184 26.39 -7.24 -2.81
CA PRO A 184 27.71 -7.76 -2.52
C PRO A 184 28.74 -6.75 -3.00
N GLY A 185 29.66 -6.38 -2.09
CA GLY A 185 30.64 -5.33 -2.32
C GLY A 185 31.49 -5.63 -3.56
N PHE A 186 31.98 -4.56 -4.18
CA PHE A 186 32.82 -4.61 -5.40
C PHE A 186 34.00 -5.59 -5.29
N ILE A 187 34.57 -5.74 -4.09
CA ILE A 187 35.71 -6.64 -3.79
C ILE A 187 35.36 -8.11 -4.06
N MET A 188 34.12 -8.54 -3.73
CA MET A 188 33.68 -9.92 -3.92
C MET A 188 33.47 -10.25 -5.41
N ARG A 189 33.17 -9.25 -6.24
CA ARG A 189 33.10 -9.39 -7.71
C ARG A 189 34.48 -9.43 -8.37
N PHE A 190 35.44 -8.70 -7.82
CA PHE A 190 36.81 -8.67 -8.33
C PHE A 190 37.56 -9.98 -8.04
N LEU A 191 37.39 -10.54 -6.83
CA LEU A 191 37.99 -11.83 -6.45
C LEU A 191 37.50 -13.00 -7.32
N ASN A 192 36.21 -13.01 -7.71
CA ASN A 192 35.64 -14.05 -8.58
C ASN A 192 36.06 -13.92 -10.06
N TRP A 193 36.64 -12.80 -10.48
CA TRP A 193 37.17 -12.64 -11.84
C TRP A 193 38.64 -13.05 -11.95
N LEU A 194 39.39 -13.00 -10.83
CA LEU A 194 40.83 -13.24 -10.79
C LEU A 194 41.21 -14.72 -10.51
N PHE A 195 40.26 -15.56 -10.10
CA PHE A 195 40.46 -16.99 -9.80
C PHE A 195 39.46 -17.89 -10.53
#